data_AF-A0A662KG25-F1
#
_entry.id   AF-A0A662KG25-F1
#
_cell.length_a   1.000
_cell.length_b   1.000
_cell.length_c   1.000
_cell.angle_alpha   90.00
_cell.angle_beta   90.00
_cell.angle_gamma   90.00
#
_symmetry.space_group_name_H-M   'P 1'
#
loop_
_entity.id
_entity.type
_entity.pdbx_description
1 polymer ?
#
loop_
_entity_poly.entity_id
_entity_poly.type
_entity_poly.pdbx_seq_one_letter_code
_entity_poly.pdbx_strand_id
1 'polypeptide(L)'
;MAGTSRIKYPANVVPIRVMCSGRVDPEFVLDAFEKGADGVFIGGCHPGDCHYVSGNYRTRKRVIMMKKLLQEMGINPVRLRLEWVSATEGK
;
A
#
# COMPACT_ATOMS: atom_id res chain seq x y z
N MET A 1 -9.62 -5.15 -12.44
CA MET A 1 -10.04 -4.86 -13.83
C MET A 1 -8.91 -4.38 -14.76
N ALA A 2 -7.78 -3.81 -14.31
CA ALA A 2 -6.76 -3.24 -15.21
C ALA A 2 -6.22 -4.22 -16.28
N GLY A 3 -5.86 -5.44 -15.89
CA GLY A 3 -5.34 -6.46 -16.82
C GLY A 3 -6.37 -6.94 -17.84
N THR A 4 -7.61 -7.21 -17.40
CA THR A 4 -8.71 -7.60 -18.31
C THR A 4 -9.04 -6.47 -19.29
N SER A 5 -8.95 -5.22 -18.85
CA SER A 5 -9.18 -4.02 -19.67
C SER A 5 -7.95 -3.59 -20.49
N ARG A 6 -6.84 -4.34 -20.42
CA ARG A 6 -5.59 -4.08 -21.16
C ARG A 6 -5.02 -2.67 -20.93
N ILE A 7 -5.23 -2.12 -19.73
CA ILE A 7 -4.73 -0.80 -19.35
C ILE A 7 -3.22 -0.91 -19.17
N LYS A 8 -2.46 -0.11 -19.92
CA LYS A 8 -0.99 -0.08 -19.83
C LYS A 8 -0.54 0.77 -18.65
N TYR A 9 0.43 0.26 -17.91
CA TYR A 9 1.13 0.97 -16.85
C TYR A 9 2.60 0.52 -16.85
N PRO A 10 3.52 1.29 -16.24
CA PRO A 10 4.93 0.92 -16.19
C PRO A 10 5.17 -0.43 -15.50
N ALA A 11 6.12 -1.22 -16.00
CA ALA A 11 6.45 -2.54 -15.46
C ALA A 11 7.42 -2.49 -14.27
N ASN A 12 7.15 -1.61 -13.30
CA ASN A 12 8.03 -1.34 -12.15
C ASN A 12 7.41 -1.72 -10.80
N VAL A 13 6.31 -2.48 -10.80
CA VAL A 13 5.62 -2.91 -9.58
C VAL A 13 5.60 -4.43 -9.50
N VAL A 14 6.00 -4.97 -8.34
CA VAL A 14 5.90 -6.39 -8.01
C VAL A 14 4.79 -6.57 -6.97
N PRO A 15 3.59 -7.07 -7.34
CA PRO A 15 2.48 -7.17 -6.42
C PRO A 15 2.66 -8.35 -5.43
N ILE A 16 2.54 -8.07 -4.13
CA ILE A 16 2.48 -9.08 -3.08
C ILE A 16 1.05 -9.15 -2.56
N ARG A 17 0.41 -10.31 -2.71
CA ARG A 17 -0.99 -10.50 -2.29
C ARG A 17 -1.07 -10.81 -0.81
N VAL A 18 -1.87 -10.02 -0.10
CA VAL A 18 -2.36 -10.32 1.26
C VAL A 18 -3.89 -10.27 1.26
N MET A 19 -4.53 -10.90 2.25
CA MET A 19 -5.99 -10.94 2.32
C MET A 19 -6.62 -9.58 2.68
N CYS A 20 -5.91 -8.76 3.44
CA CYS A 20 -6.40 -7.47 3.90
C CYS A 20 -5.23 -6.51 4.04
N SER A 21 -5.43 -5.21 3.73
CA SER A 21 -4.44 -4.18 4.00
C SER A 21 -4.05 -4.13 5.49
N GLY A 22 -4.94 -4.57 6.39
CA GLY A 22 -4.65 -4.68 7.83
C GLY A 22 -3.55 -5.69 8.18
N ARG A 23 -3.24 -6.63 7.26
CA ARG A 23 -2.13 -7.58 7.39
C ARG A 23 -0.77 -6.93 7.13
N VAL A 24 -0.74 -5.80 6.43
CA VAL A 24 0.51 -5.08 6.14
C VAL A 24 1.05 -4.52 7.46
N ASP A 25 2.13 -5.14 7.90
CA ASP A 25 2.90 -4.73 9.07
C ASP A 25 3.93 -3.69 8.67
N PRO A 26 4.22 -2.67 9.52
CA PRO A 26 5.29 -1.73 9.25
C PRO A 26 6.65 -2.38 8.92
N GLU A 27 6.96 -3.53 9.54
CA GLU A 27 8.21 -4.26 9.28
C GLU A 27 8.35 -4.66 7.79
N PHE A 28 7.25 -5.01 7.10
CA PHE A 28 7.30 -5.36 5.68
C PHE A 28 7.71 -4.18 4.80
N VAL A 29 7.33 -2.97 5.19
CA VAL A 29 7.66 -1.76 4.43
C VAL A 29 9.12 -1.36 4.68
N LEU A 30 9.60 -1.49 5.92
CA LEU A 30 11.00 -1.25 6.26
C LEU A 30 11.92 -2.25 5.58
N ASP A 31 11.58 -3.54 5.62
CA ASP A 31 12.31 -4.61 4.91
C ASP A 31 12.36 -4.37 3.39
N ALA A 32 11.26 -3.88 2.79
CA ALA A 32 11.26 -3.51 1.38
C ALA A 32 12.24 -2.37 1.06
N PHE A 33 12.31 -1.33 1.91
CA PHE A 33 13.28 -0.24 1.75
C PHE A 33 14.72 -0.72 1.98
N GLU A 34 14.95 -1.58 2.98
CA GLU A 34 16.26 -2.19 3.25
C GLU A 34 16.76 -3.03 2.06
N LYS A 35 15.86 -3.74 1.39
CA LYS A 35 16.14 -4.51 0.17
C LYS A 35 16.27 -3.66 -1.10
N GLY A 36 16.21 -2.32 -0.98
CA GLY A 36 16.47 -1.40 -2.07
C GLY A 36 15.24 -0.95 -2.87
N ALA A 37 14.03 -1.11 -2.35
CA ALA A 37 12.84 -0.62 -3.05
C ALA A 37 12.82 0.91 -3.18
N ASP A 38 12.66 1.44 -4.40
CA ASP A 38 12.47 2.88 -4.65
C ASP A 38 11.17 3.44 -4.07
N GLY A 39 10.16 2.59 -3.87
CA GLY A 39 8.91 2.97 -3.24
C GLY A 39 8.07 1.76 -2.87
N VAL A 40 7.16 1.96 -1.92
CA VAL A 40 6.22 0.95 -1.44
C VAL A 40 4.81 1.47 -1.63
N PHE A 41 3.98 0.66 -2.29
CA PHE A 41 2.57 0.92 -2.52
C PHE A 41 1.72 -0.07 -1.74
N ILE A 42 0.75 0.44 -0.98
CA ILE A 42 -0.25 -0.35 -0.26
C ILE A 42 -1.62 -0.05 -0.86
N GLY A 43 -2.27 -1.08 -1.40
CA GLY A 43 -3.66 -1.01 -1.86
C GLY A 43 -4.60 -1.66 -0.85
N GLY A 44 -5.76 -1.05 -0.60
CA GLY A 44 -6.82 -1.64 0.22
C GLY A 44 -8.22 -1.24 -0.24
N CYS A 45 -9.24 -1.87 0.35
CA CYS A 45 -10.63 -1.48 0.13
C CYS A 45 -10.91 -0.07 0.67
N HIS A 46 -11.89 0.63 0.10
CA HIS A 46 -12.38 1.91 0.62
C HIS A 46 -12.79 1.81 2.10
N PRO A 47 -12.55 2.86 2.91
CA PRO A 47 -13.08 2.93 4.27
C PRO A 47 -14.61 2.73 4.27
N GLY A 48 -15.08 1.73 5.01
CA GLY A 48 -16.49 1.29 4.99
C GLY A 48 -16.70 -0.03 4.27
N ASP A 49 -15.92 -0.29 3.22
CA ASP A 49 -16.05 -1.49 2.36
C ASP A 49 -15.03 -2.58 2.71
N CYS A 50 -14.44 -2.52 3.90
CA CYS A 50 -13.46 -3.51 4.32
C CYS A 50 -14.13 -4.87 4.48
N HIS A 51 -13.68 -5.87 3.71
CA HIS A 51 -14.16 -7.24 3.85
C HIS A 51 -14.01 -7.78 5.28
N TYR A 52 -12.96 -7.35 5.99
CA TYR A 52 -12.68 -7.71 7.38
C TYR A 52 -13.11 -6.61 8.36
N VAL A 53 -14.15 -5.85 8.02
CA VAL A 53 -14.81 -4.80 8.81
C VAL A 53 -13.96 -3.56 9.06
N SER A 54 -12.77 -3.69 9.65
CA SER A 54 -11.99 -2.55 10.15
C SER A 54 -10.49 -2.56 9.81
N GLY A 55 -10.01 -3.55 9.06
CA GLY A 55 -8.59 -3.72 8.79
C GLY A 55 -7.92 -2.50 8.12
N ASN A 56 -8.60 -1.89 7.15
CA ASN A 56 -8.12 -0.71 6.44
C ASN A 56 -7.98 0.55 7.32
N TYR A 57 -8.86 0.75 8.31
CA TYR A 57 -8.72 1.83 9.28
C TYR A 57 -7.43 1.70 10.11
N ARG A 58 -7.05 0.47 10.48
CA ARG A 58 -5.77 0.21 11.17
C ARG A 58 -4.60 0.52 10.25
N THR A 59 -4.64 0.09 8.99
CA THR A 59 -3.63 0.42 7.98
C THR A 59 -3.46 1.93 7.82
N ARG A 60 -4.56 2.69 7.73
CA ARG A 60 -4.52 4.16 7.60
C ARG A 60 -3.75 4.81 8.73
N LYS A 61 -4.03 4.43 9.98
CA LYS A 61 -3.34 4.94 11.17
C LYS A 61 -1.85 4.58 11.15
N ARG A 62 -1.51 3.32 10.81
CA ARG A 62 -0.12 2.86 10.70
C ARG A 62 0.66 3.65 9.65
N VAL A 63 0.11 3.81 8.44
CA VAL A 63 0.80 4.54 7.36
C VAL A 63 1.06 6.01 7.72
N ILE A 64 0.14 6.67 8.44
CA ILE A 64 0.37 8.03 8.94
C ILE A 64 1.57 8.09 9.89
N MET A 65 1.65 7.15 10.84
CA MET A 65 2.78 7.07 11.78
C MET A 65 4.08 6.71 11.05
N MET A 66 4.02 5.76 10.12
CA MET A 66 5.17 5.34 9.33
C MET A 66 5.73 6.46 8.47
N LYS A 67 4.91 7.32 7.87
CA LYS A 67 5.41 8.47 7.11
C LYS A 67 6.25 9.40 7.96
N LYS A 68 5.88 9.60 9.23
CA LYS A 68 6.69 10.38 10.18
C LYS A 68 8.01 9.68 10.50
N LEU A 69 7.95 8.37 10.79
CA LEU A 69 9.14 7.55 11.05
C LEU A 69 10.12 7.56 9.86
N LEU A 70 9.61 7.37 8.64
CA LEU A 70 10.44 7.41 7.42
C LEU A 70 11.12 8.77 7.25
N GLN A 71 10.40 9.86 7.53
CA GLN A 71 10.97 11.21 7.49
C GLN A 71 12.12 11.38 8.51
N GLU A 72 11.95 10.87 9.73
CA GLU A 72 13.00 10.89 10.77
C GLU A 72 14.22 10.03 10.38
N MET A 73 14.00 8.95 9.62
CA MET A 73 15.06 8.10 9.07
C MET A 73 15.73 8.67 7.81
N GLY A 74 15.34 9.87 7.36
CA GLY A 74 15.87 10.48 6.14
C GLY A 74 15.31 9.88 4.84
N ILE A 75 14.26 9.05 4.92
CA ILE A 75 13.56 8.49 3.77
C ILE A 75 12.41 9.42 3.38
N ASN A 76 12.36 9.85 2.12
CA ASN A 76 11.29 10.70 1.64
C ASN A 76 9.91 10.00 1.82
N PRO A 77 8.97 10.56 2.61
CA PRO A 77 7.69 9.93 2.93
C PRO A 77 6.76 9.76 1.72
N VAL A 78 7.03 10.44 0.60
CA VAL A 78 6.34 10.24 -0.68
C VAL A 78 6.60 8.83 -1.25
N ARG A 79 7.73 8.20 -0.88
CA ARG A 79 8.07 6.83 -1.28
C ARG A 79 7.15 5.77 -0.66
N LEU A 80 6.33 6.11 0.35
CA LEU A 80 5.28 5.26 0.88
C LEU A 80 3.90 5.79 0.46
N ARG A 81 3.18 5.02 -0.35
CA ARG A 81 1.85 5.38 -0.86
C ARG A 81 0.79 4.39 -0.37
N LEU A 82 -0.33 4.92 0.10
CA LEU A 82 -1.52 4.15 0.46
C LEU A 82 -2.66 4.66 -0.39
N GLU A 83 -3.31 3.77 -1.14
CA GLU A 83 -4.49 4.09 -1.94
C GLU A 83 -5.62 3.12 -1.63
N TRP A 84 -6.84 3.63 -1.76
CA TRP A 84 -8.05 2.85 -1.62
C TRP A 84 -8.63 2.58 -3.00
N VAL A 85 -8.70 1.30 -3.37
CA VAL A 85 -9.07 0.86 -4.71
C VAL A 85 -10.01 -0.35 -4.58
N SER A 86 -11.23 -0.20 -5.06
CA SER A 86 -12.22 -1.26 -5.20
C SER A 86 -11.88 -2.22 -6.35
N ALA A 87 -12.55 -3.37 -6.41
CA ALA A 87 -12.34 -4.35 -7.48
C ALA A 87 -12.64 -3.80 -8.89
N THR A 88 -13.50 -2.77 -8.97
CA THR A 88 -13.98 -2.16 -10.21
C THR A 88 -13.15 -0.97 -10.70
N GLU A 89 -12.32 -0.39 -9.84
CA GLU A 89 -11.47 0.76 -10.18
C GLU A 89 -10.18 0.32 -10.88
N GLY A 90 -10.33 -0.19 -12.10
CA GLY A 90 -9.19 -0.61 -12.92
C GLY A 90 -8.44 0.53 -13.63
N LYS A 91 -8.99 1.75 -13.62
CA LYS A 91 -8.51 2.91 -14.39
C LYS A 91 -7.62 3.82 -13.54
#